data_AF-A0A6I1Z388-F1
#
_entry.id   AF-A0A6I1Z388-F1
#
_cell.length_a   1.000
_cell.length_b   1.000
_cell.length_c   1.000
_cell.angle_alpha   90.00
_cell.angle_beta   90.00
_cell.angle_gamma   90.00
#
_symmetry.space_group_name_H-M   'P 1'
#
loop_
_entity.id
_entity.type
_entity.pdbx_description
1 polymer ?
#
loop_
_entity_poly.entity_id
_entity_poly.type
_entity_poly.pdbx_seq_one_letter_code
_entity_poly.pdbx_strand_id
1 'polypeptide(L)'
;MGWGKKQERLGDAGASRSSGDLNAAAALSAAQLPAVAALVWVQSFSRDDYGVGIGGAPAAVGFLCMLLFAPLILPFLGLVQAAVLTLPSVCLARGLPGPGPLRHLLAPLVPAACWGLLTALLWHWPLTTTVPVLTALGLLPTLGVPYVRRRAWRWWGPWWRAAIGSAVLFVLALGGGIAASVTGLIPQYEPPELTPAQLVGVWRGDHGAELRLGSDGRATARRLPTEPADSDWAAPDYEDFVVCAGSGTWEPDADPPDAGRPGIVLHLGTDCGLDTRWSFSGTEADPKLFVLFGDPDAGTLRTLDRAGD
;
A
#
# COMPACT_ATOMS: atom_id res chain seq x y z
N MET A 1 -10.76 -20.01 59.50
CA MET A 1 -11.31 -20.31 58.16
C MET A 1 -11.49 -19.03 57.33
N GLY A 2 -10.40 -18.43 56.81
CA GLY A 2 -10.47 -17.14 56.09
C GLY A 2 -9.48 -16.97 54.93
N TRP A 3 -8.72 -18.01 54.60
CA TRP A 3 -7.70 -17.97 53.54
C TRP A 3 -8.30 -18.18 52.13
N GLY A 4 -9.33 -19.03 51.98
CA GLY A 4 -10.00 -19.27 50.69
C GLY A 4 -10.62 -18.01 50.07
N LYS A 5 -11.30 -17.19 50.88
CA LYS A 5 -11.95 -15.94 50.41
C LYS A 5 -10.95 -14.86 49.95
N LYS A 6 -9.68 -14.90 50.39
CA LYS A 6 -8.64 -13.96 49.92
C LYS A 6 -8.04 -14.40 48.58
N GLN A 7 -7.87 -15.71 48.35
CA GLN A 7 -7.41 -16.23 47.07
C GLN A 7 -8.45 -16.04 45.96
N GLU A 8 -9.74 -16.29 46.24
CA GLU A 8 -10.82 -16.01 45.27
C GLU A 8 -10.87 -14.53 44.88
N ARG A 9 -10.79 -13.60 45.85
CA ARG A 9 -10.77 -12.16 45.56
C ARG A 9 -9.54 -11.69 44.78
N LEU A 10 -8.38 -12.32 44.99
CA LEU A 10 -7.16 -12.01 44.23
C LEU A 10 -7.24 -12.56 42.79
N GLY A 11 -7.85 -13.73 42.60
CA GLY A 11 -8.14 -14.31 41.29
C GLY A 11 -9.12 -13.46 40.49
N ASP A 12 -10.24 -13.05 41.09
CA ASP A 12 -11.27 -12.22 40.46
C ASP A 12 -10.75 -10.81 40.10
N ALA A 13 -9.91 -10.23 40.98
CA ALA A 13 -9.25 -8.95 40.71
C ALA A 13 -8.21 -9.05 39.58
N GLY A 14 -7.53 -10.20 39.44
CA GLY A 14 -6.59 -10.47 38.35
C GLY A 14 -7.30 -10.66 37.00
N ALA A 15 -8.37 -11.46 36.98
CA ALA A 15 -9.14 -11.74 35.77
C ALA A 15 -9.86 -10.49 35.24
N SER A 16 -10.53 -9.73 36.11
CA SER A 16 -11.17 -8.45 35.73
C SER A 16 -10.18 -7.41 35.23
N ARG A 17 -8.96 -7.38 35.80
CA ARG A 17 -7.86 -6.52 35.34
C ARG A 17 -7.36 -6.93 33.94
N SER A 18 -7.22 -8.23 33.69
CA SER A 18 -6.81 -8.74 32.37
C SER A 18 -7.83 -8.39 31.28
N SER A 19 -9.12 -8.56 31.56
CA SER A 19 -10.20 -8.22 30.62
C SER A 19 -10.28 -6.71 30.35
N GLY A 20 -10.06 -5.88 31.37
CA GLY A 20 -10.03 -4.43 31.22
C GLY A 20 -8.86 -3.93 30.37
N ASP A 21 -7.66 -4.50 30.57
CA ASP A 21 -6.47 -4.18 29.77
C ASP A 21 -6.63 -4.60 28.31
N LEU A 22 -7.21 -5.78 28.04
CA LEU A 22 -7.52 -6.26 26.68
C LEU A 22 -8.53 -5.33 25.99
N ASN A 23 -9.63 -4.97 26.66
CA ASN A 23 -10.64 -4.07 26.09
C ASN A 23 -10.07 -2.68 25.77
N ALA A 24 -9.24 -2.12 26.67
CA ALA A 24 -8.58 -0.85 26.44
C ALA A 24 -7.55 -0.94 25.29
N ALA A 25 -6.75 -2.00 25.24
CA ALA A 25 -5.78 -2.23 24.19
C ALA A 25 -6.45 -2.38 22.82
N ALA A 26 -7.56 -3.13 22.73
CA ALA A 26 -8.31 -3.33 21.51
C ALA A 26 -8.93 -2.01 21.01
N ALA A 27 -9.58 -1.24 21.89
CA ALA A 27 -10.17 0.04 21.53
C ALA A 27 -9.13 1.05 21.04
N LEU A 28 -8.00 1.17 21.74
CA LEU A 28 -6.91 2.09 21.36
C LEU A 28 -6.20 1.63 20.07
N SER A 29 -6.05 0.32 19.86
CA SER A 29 -5.46 -0.22 18.63
C SER A 29 -6.40 0.01 17.44
N ALA A 30 -7.71 -0.20 17.61
CA ALA A 30 -8.71 0.11 16.59
C ALA A 30 -8.72 1.61 16.22
N ALA A 31 -8.51 2.50 17.19
CA ALA A 31 -8.62 3.94 16.99
C ALA A 31 -7.64 4.51 15.95
N GLN A 32 -6.42 3.97 15.85
CA GLN A 32 -5.42 4.52 14.93
C GLN A 32 -5.50 3.94 13.51
N LEU A 33 -6.18 2.81 13.31
CA LEU A 33 -6.22 2.12 12.01
C LEU A 33 -6.79 2.99 10.88
N PRO A 34 -7.85 3.80 11.07
CA PRO A 34 -8.31 4.70 10.01
C PRO A 34 -7.25 5.72 9.58
N ALA A 35 -6.47 6.24 10.52
CA ALA A 35 -5.38 7.17 10.21
C ALA A 35 -4.27 6.48 9.40
N VAL A 36 -3.93 5.24 9.74
CA VAL A 36 -2.98 4.42 8.96
C VAL A 36 -3.51 4.20 7.55
N ALA A 37 -4.79 3.83 7.40
CA ALA A 37 -5.42 3.65 6.10
C ALA A 37 -5.41 4.95 5.27
N ALA A 38 -5.66 6.10 5.89
CA ALA A 38 -5.56 7.40 5.23
C ALA A 38 -4.14 7.69 4.73
N LEU A 39 -3.11 7.40 5.54
CA LEU A 39 -1.71 7.60 5.13
C LEU A 39 -1.31 6.66 3.98
N VAL A 40 -1.75 5.39 4.02
CA VAL A 40 -1.52 4.43 2.93
C VAL A 40 -2.20 4.90 1.64
N TRP A 41 -3.42 5.41 1.74
CA TRP A 41 -4.15 5.98 0.60
C TRP A 41 -3.50 7.27 0.06
N VAL A 42 -2.98 8.15 0.92
CA VAL A 42 -2.20 9.30 0.44
C VAL A 42 -0.92 8.83 -0.26
N GLN A 43 -0.23 7.83 0.30
CA GLN A 43 0.98 7.27 -0.29
C GLN A 43 0.75 6.60 -1.64
N SER A 44 -0.45 6.05 -1.92
CA SER A 44 -0.71 5.44 -3.22
C SER A 44 -0.65 6.42 -4.38
N PHE A 45 -0.87 7.73 -4.14
CA PHE A 45 -0.70 8.76 -5.18
C PHE A 45 0.77 9.06 -5.52
N SER A 46 1.71 8.71 -4.62
CA SER A 46 3.15 8.88 -4.86
C SER A 46 3.77 7.73 -5.65
N ARG A 47 2.98 6.74 -6.08
CA ARG A 47 3.46 5.60 -6.87
C ARG A 47 2.85 5.65 -8.26
N ASP A 48 3.60 5.15 -9.24
CA ASP A 48 3.05 4.91 -10.57
C ASP A 48 1.99 3.80 -10.48
N ASP A 49 0.76 4.13 -10.87
CA ASP A 49 -0.36 3.19 -10.93
C ASP A 49 -0.48 2.49 -12.29
N TYR A 50 0.43 2.80 -13.23
CA TYR A 50 0.42 2.28 -14.60
C TYR A 50 -0.93 2.50 -15.30
N GLY A 51 -1.62 3.59 -14.99
CA GLY A 51 -2.94 3.87 -15.56
C GLY A 51 -4.06 2.92 -15.10
N VAL A 52 -3.76 1.92 -14.26
CA VAL A 52 -4.74 1.04 -13.57
C VAL A 52 -5.39 1.78 -12.40
N GLY A 53 -5.45 3.11 -12.49
CA GLY A 53 -5.58 3.98 -11.35
C GLY A 53 -6.72 3.56 -10.44
N ILE A 54 -6.38 3.26 -9.19
CA ILE A 54 -7.30 3.38 -8.05
C ILE A 54 -7.53 4.89 -7.79
N GLY A 55 -7.65 5.69 -8.84
CA GLY A 55 -7.93 7.12 -8.86
C GLY A 55 -9.32 7.34 -9.47
N GLY A 56 -10.00 8.41 -9.08
CA GLY A 56 -11.35 8.71 -9.57
C GLY A 56 -12.46 7.90 -8.90
N ALA A 57 -13.51 7.52 -9.65
CA ALA A 57 -14.72 6.92 -9.11
C ALA A 57 -14.52 5.56 -8.39
N PRO A 58 -13.70 4.62 -8.89
CA PRO A 58 -13.45 3.34 -8.21
C PRO A 58 -12.75 3.53 -6.86
N ALA A 59 -11.81 4.48 -6.79
CA ALA A 59 -11.15 4.89 -5.56
C ALA A 59 -12.14 5.39 -4.50
N ALA A 60 -13.04 6.27 -4.95
CA ALA A 60 -14.07 6.86 -4.10
C ALA A 60 -15.05 5.78 -3.59
N VAL A 61 -15.40 4.81 -4.45
CA VAL A 61 -16.23 3.65 -4.07
C VAL A 61 -15.49 2.76 -3.07
N GLY A 62 -14.23 2.40 -3.33
CA GLY A 62 -13.41 1.61 -2.41
C GLY A 62 -13.26 2.28 -1.04
N PHE A 63 -13.03 3.59 -1.03
CA PHE A 63 -12.98 4.39 0.18
C PHE A 63 -14.32 4.45 0.92
N LEU A 64 -15.44 4.61 0.19
CA LEU A 64 -16.79 4.58 0.76
C LEU A 64 -17.11 3.20 1.37
N CYS A 65 -16.76 2.11 0.67
CA CYS A 65 -16.88 0.75 1.18
C CYS A 65 -16.05 0.57 2.45
N MET A 66 -14.81 1.07 2.47
CA MET A 66 -13.98 1.04 3.67
C MET A 66 -14.68 1.73 4.85
N LEU A 67 -15.23 2.93 4.64
CA LEU A 67 -15.97 3.66 5.68
C LEU A 67 -17.23 2.92 6.15
N LEU A 68 -17.97 2.30 5.22
CA LEU A 68 -19.19 1.54 5.52
C LEU A 68 -18.90 0.30 6.37
N PHE A 69 -17.83 -0.43 6.04
CA PHE A 69 -17.46 -1.68 6.73
C PHE A 69 -16.51 -1.45 7.92
N ALA A 70 -15.92 -0.26 8.07
CA ALA A 70 -15.00 0.06 9.16
C ALA A 70 -15.56 -0.30 10.55
N PRO A 71 -16.82 0.05 10.91
CA PRO A 71 -17.36 -0.27 12.23
C PRO A 71 -17.39 -1.76 12.56
N LEU A 72 -17.48 -2.62 11.53
CA LEU A 72 -17.49 -4.07 11.68
C LEU A 72 -16.06 -4.64 11.76
N ILE A 73 -15.15 -4.12 10.94
CA ILE A 73 -13.79 -4.66 10.78
C ILE A 73 -12.84 -4.12 11.87
N LEU A 74 -12.95 -2.84 12.22
CA LEU A 74 -12.02 -2.17 13.14
C LEU A 74 -11.95 -2.82 14.54
N PRO A 75 -13.05 -3.28 15.17
CA PRO A 75 -12.95 -3.95 16.46
C PRO A 75 -12.14 -5.25 16.38
N PHE A 76 -12.32 -6.01 15.31
CA PHE A 76 -11.59 -7.26 15.09
C PHE A 76 -10.10 -6.99 14.83
N LEU A 77 -9.77 -6.06 13.93
CA LEU A 77 -8.38 -5.68 13.68
C LEU A 77 -7.70 -5.10 14.91
N GLY A 78 -8.42 -4.27 15.67
CA GLY A 78 -7.94 -3.73 16.95
C GLY A 78 -7.66 -4.81 17.98
N LEU A 79 -8.49 -5.86 18.05
CA LEU A 79 -8.26 -7.02 18.91
C LEU A 79 -7.03 -7.81 18.49
N VAL A 80 -6.87 -8.09 17.20
CA VAL A 80 -5.70 -8.79 16.65
C VAL A 80 -4.43 -8.00 16.97
N GLN A 81 -4.41 -6.71 16.66
CA GLN A 81 -3.27 -5.83 16.97
C GLN A 81 -3.00 -5.77 18.47
N ALA A 82 -4.05 -5.74 19.30
CA ALA A 82 -3.89 -5.75 20.75
C ALA A 82 -3.21 -7.02 21.25
N ALA A 83 -3.60 -8.19 20.74
CA ALA A 83 -3.02 -9.47 21.11
C ALA A 83 -1.57 -9.63 20.62
N VAL A 84 -1.31 -9.20 19.39
CA VAL A 84 -0.04 -9.42 18.67
C VAL A 84 1.05 -8.43 19.09
N LEU A 85 0.69 -7.16 19.34
CA LEU A 85 1.64 -6.08 19.61
C LEU A 85 1.40 -5.44 20.98
N THR A 86 0.20 -4.91 21.24
CA THR A 86 -0.01 -4.00 22.38
C THR A 86 0.12 -4.69 23.73
N LEU A 87 -0.53 -5.84 23.94
CA LEU A 87 -0.49 -6.56 25.21
C LEU A 87 0.89 -7.10 25.54
N PRO A 88 1.61 -7.77 24.61
CA PRO A 88 3.01 -8.13 24.83
C PRO A 88 3.86 -6.93 25.25
N SER A 89 3.70 -5.79 24.57
CA SER A 89 4.43 -4.55 24.89
C SER A 89 4.09 -4.02 26.29
N VAL A 90 2.82 -4.02 26.67
CA VAL A 90 2.38 -3.60 28.00
C VAL A 90 2.90 -4.54 29.09
N CYS A 91 2.94 -5.84 28.84
CA CYS A 91 3.51 -6.84 29.75
C CYS A 91 5.02 -6.66 29.91
N LEU A 92 5.75 -6.50 28.80
CA LEU A 92 7.19 -6.24 28.80
C LEU A 92 7.53 -4.93 29.54
N ALA A 93 6.79 -3.86 29.28
CA ALA A 93 6.99 -2.58 29.95
C ALA A 93 6.79 -2.64 31.47
N ARG A 94 6.06 -3.64 32.01
CA ARG A 94 5.93 -3.86 33.46
C ARG A 94 7.16 -4.53 34.06
N GLY A 95 7.81 -5.41 33.29
CA GLY A 95 8.98 -6.17 33.72
C GLY A 95 10.31 -5.44 33.52
N LEU A 96 10.36 -4.44 32.63
CA LEU A 96 11.59 -3.70 32.35
C LEU A 96 11.98 -2.74 33.51
N PRO A 97 13.25 -2.76 33.96
CA PRO A 97 13.77 -1.77 34.89
C PRO A 97 13.93 -0.40 34.21
N GLY A 98 13.72 0.68 34.94
CA GLY A 98 13.98 2.05 34.46
C GLY A 98 12.80 3.02 34.57
N PRO A 99 12.97 4.27 34.06
CA PRO A 99 11.97 5.31 34.18
C PRO A 99 10.68 4.94 33.42
N GLY A 100 9.56 5.25 34.07
CA GLY A 100 8.21 4.90 33.62
C GLY A 100 7.89 5.16 32.14
N PRO A 101 8.23 6.31 31.53
CA PRO A 101 7.92 6.57 30.12
C PRO A 101 8.84 5.80 29.16
N LEU A 102 10.15 5.71 29.45
CA LEU A 102 11.14 5.12 28.54
C LEU A 102 10.84 3.64 28.25
N ARG A 103 10.45 2.88 29.28
CA ARG A 103 10.06 1.46 29.12
C ARG A 103 8.82 1.28 28.22
N HIS A 104 7.86 2.21 28.26
CA HIS A 104 6.68 2.14 27.39
C HIS A 104 7.00 2.57 25.95
N LEU A 105 8.04 3.37 25.74
CA LEU A 105 8.53 3.73 24.41
C LEU A 105 9.33 2.58 23.76
N LEU A 106 10.14 1.86 24.53
CA LEU A 106 11.00 0.80 24.02
C LEU A 106 10.31 -0.57 23.95
N ALA A 107 9.33 -0.85 24.81
CA ALA A 107 8.68 -2.16 24.86
C ALA A 107 8.04 -2.64 23.54
N PRO A 108 7.43 -1.77 22.69
CA PRO A 108 6.90 -2.18 21.39
C PRO A 108 7.95 -2.70 20.40
N LEU A 109 9.23 -2.34 20.58
CA LEU A 109 10.31 -2.76 19.68
C LEU A 109 10.50 -4.28 19.66
N VAL A 110 10.31 -4.95 20.80
CA VAL A 110 10.51 -6.40 20.93
C VAL A 110 9.49 -7.22 20.13
N PRO A 111 8.16 -7.06 20.33
CA PRO A 111 7.19 -7.77 19.50
C PRO A 111 7.28 -7.32 18.04
N ALA A 112 7.55 -6.04 17.76
CA ALA A 112 7.76 -5.55 16.39
C ALA A 112 8.94 -6.23 15.69
N ALA A 113 10.07 -6.41 16.37
CA ALA A 113 11.24 -7.11 15.83
C ALA A 113 10.97 -8.59 15.61
N CYS A 114 10.24 -9.24 16.53
CA CYS A 114 9.85 -10.65 16.41
C CYS A 114 8.97 -10.88 15.17
N TRP A 115 7.92 -10.08 15.02
CA TRP A 115 7.03 -10.14 13.85
C TRP A 115 7.73 -9.71 12.56
N GLY A 116 8.58 -8.69 12.62
CA GLY A 116 9.39 -8.25 11.49
C GLY A 116 10.30 -9.36 10.97
N LEU A 117 10.99 -10.08 11.87
CA LEU A 117 11.81 -11.23 11.51
C LEU A 117 10.97 -12.35 10.87
N LEU A 118 9.81 -12.66 11.46
CA LEU A 118 8.91 -13.65 10.88
C LEU A 118 8.46 -13.25 9.47
N THR A 119 8.09 -11.99 9.26
CA THR A 119 7.65 -11.52 7.94
C THR A 119 8.77 -11.46 6.93
N ALA A 120 9.99 -11.16 7.35
CA ALA A 120 11.17 -11.22 6.50
C ALA A 120 11.47 -12.66 6.06
N LEU A 121 11.31 -13.64 6.96
CA LEU A 121 11.54 -15.05 6.65
C LEU A 121 10.45 -15.66 5.75
N LEU A 122 9.19 -15.28 5.95
CA LEU A 122 8.05 -15.87 5.22
C LEU A 122 7.74 -15.14 3.91
N TRP A 123 7.88 -13.81 3.88
CA TRP A 123 7.47 -12.97 2.75
C TRP A 123 8.58 -12.06 2.21
N HIS A 124 9.82 -12.20 2.70
CA HIS A 124 10.98 -11.39 2.25
C HIS A 124 10.77 -9.88 2.46
N TRP A 125 9.94 -9.50 3.42
CA TRP A 125 9.70 -8.09 3.72
C TRP A 125 10.94 -7.43 4.35
N PRO A 126 11.26 -6.19 3.96
CA PRO A 126 12.42 -5.50 4.50
C PRO A 126 12.25 -5.18 5.99
N LEU A 127 13.19 -5.66 6.81
CA LEU A 127 13.21 -5.40 8.26
C LEU A 127 13.31 -3.90 8.58
N THR A 128 14.04 -3.16 7.75
CA THR A 128 14.27 -1.71 7.89
C THR A 128 12.98 -0.90 7.83
N THR A 129 11.93 -1.40 7.16
CA THR A 129 10.62 -0.72 7.10
C THR A 129 9.62 -1.39 8.04
N THR A 130 9.62 -2.72 8.11
CA THR A 130 8.60 -3.48 8.84
C THR A 130 8.70 -3.26 10.35
N VAL A 131 9.91 -3.30 10.92
CA VAL A 131 10.10 -3.13 12.37
C VAL A 131 9.69 -1.72 12.82
N PRO A 132 10.10 -0.61 12.16
CA PRO A 132 9.64 0.72 12.53
C PRO A 132 8.11 0.89 12.42
N VAL A 133 7.48 0.37 11.35
CA VAL A 133 6.02 0.45 11.16
C VAL A 133 5.28 -0.28 12.28
N LEU A 134 5.66 -1.53 12.57
CA LEU A 134 5.05 -2.30 13.66
C LEU A 134 5.30 -1.67 15.03
N THR A 135 6.48 -1.07 15.24
CA THR A 135 6.80 -0.34 16.48
C THR A 135 5.90 0.88 16.63
N ALA A 136 5.73 1.68 15.57
CA ALA A 136 4.84 2.85 15.57
C ALA A 136 3.38 2.46 15.86
N LEU A 137 2.90 1.38 15.24
CA LEU A 137 1.57 0.82 15.49
C LEU A 137 1.39 0.34 16.94
N GLY A 138 2.43 -0.24 17.55
CA GLY A 138 2.38 -0.68 18.94
C GLY A 138 2.49 0.46 19.97
N LEU A 139 3.09 1.59 19.59
CA LEU A 139 3.48 2.65 20.52
C LEU A 139 2.30 3.37 21.17
N LEU A 140 1.41 3.95 20.35
CA LEU A 140 0.25 4.70 20.82
C LEU A 140 -0.65 3.89 21.77
N PRO A 141 -1.10 2.66 21.43
CA PRO A 141 -1.95 1.90 22.32
C PRO A 141 -1.20 1.45 23.59
N THR A 142 0.10 1.16 23.51
CA THR A 142 0.93 0.81 24.68
C THR A 142 1.02 1.95 25.70
N LEU A 143 1.14 3.19 25.22
CA LEU A 143 1.12 4.40 26.07
C LEU A 143 -0.28 4.70 26.63
N GLY A 144 -1.33 4.42 25.84
CA GLY A 144 -2.71 4.71 26.22
C GLY A 144 -3.29 3.75 27.28
N VAL A 145 -2.92 2.46 27.27
CA VAL A 145 -3.48 1.46 28.22
C VAL A 145 -3.25 1.87 29.69
N PRO A 146 -2.04 2.25 30.14
CA PRO A 146 -1.82 2.73 31.50
C PRO A 146 -2.64 3.98 31.86
N TYR A 147 -2.90 4.88 30.89
CA TYR A 147 -3.69 6.09 31.10
C TYR A 147 -5.18 5.76 31.32
N VAL A 148 -5.74 4.92 30.44
CA VAL A 148 -7.14 4.44 30.55
C VAL A 148 -7.34 3.70 31.87
N ARG A 149 -6.37 2.86 32.27
CA ARG A 149 -6.42 2.08 33.51
C ARG A 149 -6.52 2.93 34.78
N ARG A 150 -5.93 4.14 34.79
CA ARG A 150 -5.99 5.02 35.98
C ARG A 150 -7.38 5.61 36.21
N ARG A 151 -8.29 5.50 35.24
CA ARG A 151 -9.62 6.07 35.32
C ARG A 151 -10.65 4.95 35.43
N ALA A 152 -11.45 4.96 36.49
CA ALA A 152 -12.50 3.96 36.73
C ALA A 152 -13.66 4.15 35.74
N TRP A 153 -13.46 3.75 34.49
CA TRP A 153 -14.46 3.87 33.44
C TRP A 153 -15.31 2.61 33.33
N ARG A 154 -16.59 2.82 32.98
CA ARG A 154 -17.45 1.74 32.47
C ARG A 154 -16.82 1.13 31.22
N TRP A 155 -17.14 -0.12 30.93
CA TRP A 155 -16.57 -0.88 29.81
C TRP A 155 -16.71 -0.23 28.41
N TRP A 156 -17.72 0.64 28.20
CA TRP A 156 -17.89 1.44 26.98
C TRP A 156 -17.05 2.74 26.93
N GLY A 157 -16.57 3.22 28.07
CA GLY A 157 -15.84 4.48 28.17
C GLY A 157 -14.58 4.57 27.28
N PRO A 158 -13.76 3.50 27.20
CA PRO A 158 -12.62 3.46 26.27
C PRO A 158 -13.04 3.56 24.81
N TRP A 159 -14.10 2.84 24.40
CA TRP A 159 -14.56 2.82 23.00
C TRP A 159 -15.05 4.17 22.49
N TRP A 160 -15.82 4.91 23.30
CA TRP A 160 -16.28 6.24 22.90
C TRP A 160 -15.12 7.22 22.69
N ARG A 161 -14.13 7.18 23.58
CA ARG A 161 -12.93 8.04 23.45
C ARG A 161 -12.02 7.60 22.33
N ALA A 162 -11.88 6.29 22.13
CA ALA A 162 -11.19 5.72 21.00
C ALA A 162 -11.83 6.18 19.69
N ALA A 163 -13.17 6.20 19.60
CA ALA A 163 -13.87 6.72 18.42
C ALA A 163 -13.58 8.20 18.17
N ILE A 164 -13.64 9.06 19.20
CA ILE A 164 -13.27 10.48 19.06
C ILE A 164 -11.80 10.64 18.67
N GLY A 165 -10.89 9.93 19.35
CA GLY A 165 -9.47 9.95 19.05
C GLY A 165 -9.17 9.45 17.63
N SER A 166 -9.93 8.46 17.16
CA SER A 166 -9.85 7.93 15.80
C SER A 166 -10.24 8.97 14.76
N ALA A 167 -11.37 9.67 14.96
CA ALA A 167 -11.78 10.75 14.08
C ALA A 167 -10.74 11.88 14.02
N VAL A 168 -10.19 12.28 15.17
CA VAL A 168 -9.13 13.30 15.23
C VAL A 168 -7.86 12.85 14.51
N LEU A 169 -7.37 11.64 14.80
CA LEU A 169 -6.18 11.09 14.15
C LEU A 169 -6.38 10.95 12.63
N PHE A 170 -7.55 10.51 12.21
CA PHE A 170 -7.91 10.38 10.80
C PHE A 170 -7.87 11.74 10.10
N VAL A 171 -8.53 12.76 10.66
CA VAL A 171 -8.54 14.12 10.09
C VAL A 171 -7.13 14.70 10.03
N LEU A 172 -6.31 14.50 11.07
CA LEU A 172 -4.92 14.96 11.08
C LEU A 172 -4.06 14.23 10.05
N ALA A 173 -4.22 12.91 9.91
CA ALA A 173 -3.48 12.11 8.94
C ALA A 173 -3.87 12.46 7.51
N LEU A 174 -5.17 12.54 7.22
CA LEU A 174 -5.66 12.88 5.89
C LEU A 174 -5.33 14.34 5.54
N GLY A 175 -5.67 15.28 6.42
CA GLY A 175 -5.39 16.70 6.21
C GLY A 175 -3.89 17.00 6.14
N GLY A 176 -3.09 16.36 6.99
CA GLY A 176 -1.63 16.46 6.96
C GLY A 176 -1.03 15.84 5.70
N GLY A 177 -1.53 14.68 5.27
CA GLY A 177 -1.11 14.05 4.01
C GLY A 177 -1.44 14.90 2.79
N ILE A 178 -2.68 15.41 2.70
CA ILE A 178 -3.10 16.32 1.63
C ILE A 178 -2.26 17.61 1.64
N ALA A 179 -2.06 18.22 2.82
CA ALA A 179 -1.24 19.42 2.93
C ALA A 179 0.21 19.15 2.52
N ALA A 180 0.78 18.00 2.89
CA ALA A 180 2.12 17.59 2.50
C ALA A 180 2.22 17.33 0.99
N SER A 181 1.19 16.75 0.37
CA SER A 181 1.10 16.58 -1.08
C SER A 181 1.02 17.92 -1.83
N VAL A 182 0.14 18.84 -1.39
CA VAL A 182 -0.03 20.16 -2.03
C VAL A 182 1.21 21.04 -1.89
N THR A 183 1.96 20.89 -0.80
CA THR A 183 3.22 21.64 -0.56
C THR A 183 4.43 20.99 -1.22
N GLY A 184 4.29 19.83 -1.87
CA GLY A 184 5.40 19.09 -2.47
C GLY A 184 6.32 18.40 -1.46
N LEU A 185 5.95 18.32 -0.18
CA LEU A 185 6.67 17.53 0.83
C LEU A 185 6.58 16.03 0.54
N ILE A 186 5.44 15.60 0.00
CA ILE A 186 5.25 14.26 -0.56
C ILE A 186 5.29 14.42 -2.08
N PRO A 187 6.38 14.00 -2.76
CA PRO A 187 6.44 14.09 -4.21
C PRO A 187 5.32 13.23 -4.80
N GLN A 188 4.53 13.84 -5.67
CA GLN A 188 3.61 13.10 -6.50
C GLN A 188 4.40 12.47 -7.63
N TYR A 189 3.93 11.29 -8.06
CA TYR A 189 4.57 10.65 -9.18
C TYR A 189 4.29 11.44 -10.47
N GLU A 190 5.36 11.85 -11.13
CA GLU A 190 5.33 12.48 -12.45
C GLU A 190 6.04 11.55 -13.44
N PRO A 191 5.39 11.14 -14.54
CA PRO A 191 6.03 10.33 -15.57
C PRO A 191 7.23 11.07 -16.19
N PRO A 192 8.29 10.36 -16.65
CA PRO A 192 9.43 11.01 -17.26
C PRO A 192 9.07 11.66 -18.60
N GLU A 193 9.67 12.83 -18.86
CA GLU A 193 9.52 13.55 -20.12
C GLU A 193 10.62 13.16 -21.10
N LEU A 194 10.34 12.15 -21.93
CA LEU A 194 11.32 11.63 -22.88
C LEU A 194 11.25 12.34 -24.23
N THR A 195 12.38 12.91 -24.64
CA THR A 195 12.54 13.41 -26.02
C THR A 195 12.62 12.24 -27.01
N PRO A 196 12.29 12.46 -28.30
CA PRO A 196 12.46 11.43 -29.33
C PRO A 196 13.87 10.83 -29.38
N ALA A 197 14.90 11.64 -29.11
CA ALA A 197 16.28 11.18 -29.06
C ALA A 197 16.56 10.23 -27.88
N GLN A 198 15.90 10.43 -26.74
CA GLN A 198 16.01 9.53 -25.57
C GLN A 198 15.21 8.24 -25.76
N LEU A 199 14.18 8.23 -26.61
CA LEU A 199 13.41 7.03 -26.94
C LEU A 199 14.17 6.05 -27.84
N VAL A 200 15.07 6.56 -28.69
CA VAL A 200 15.90 5.74 -29.57
C VAL A 200 16.81 4.82 -28.75
N GLY A 201 16.86 3.55 -29.17
CA GLY A 201 17.63 2.52 -28.48
C GLY A 201 16.92 1.18 -28.43
N VAL A 202 17.34 0.33 -27.51
CA VAL A 202 16.74 -0.99 -27.26
C VAL A 202 16.03 -0.97 -25.92
N TRP A 203 14.79 -1.45 -25.92
CA TRP A 203 13.94 -1.62 -24.76
C TRP A 203 13.71 -3.11 -24.57
N ARG A 204 13.83 -3.61 -23.33
CA ARG A 204 13.72 -5.04 -23.01
C ARG A 204 12.65 -5.26 -21.97
N GLY A 205 11.79 -6.23 -22.22
CA GLY A 205 10.78 -6.69 -21.27
C GLY A 205 11.00 -8.12 -20.83
N ASP A 206 10.04 -8.59 -20.05
CA ASP A 206 9.99 -9.97 -19.60
C ASP A 206 9.93 -10.97 -20.75
N HIS A 207 10.29 -12.22 -20.44
CA HIS A 207 10.33 -13.33 -21.40
C HIS A 207 11.17 -13.04 -22.65
N GLY A 208 12.09 -12.07 -22.55
CA GLY A 208 12.96 -11.59 -23.61
C GLY A 208 12.22 -10.97 -24.79
N ALA A 209 11.17 -10.21 -24.47
CA ALA A 209 10.62 -9.18 -25.33
C ALA A 209 11.68 -8.10 -25.59
N GLU A 210 11.82 -7.67 -26.83
CA GLU A 210 12.75 -6.62 -27.23
C GLU A 210 12.07 -5.70 -28.25
N LEU A 211 12.16 -4.40 -28.02
CA LEU A 211 11.72 -3.35 -28.92
C LEU A 211 12.89 -2.43 -29.20
N ARG A 212 13.28 -2.31 -30.47
CA ARG A 212 14.32 -1.39 -30.91
C ARG A 212 13.68 -0.24 -31.67
N LEU A 213 13.92 0.98 -31.18
CA LEU A 213 13.42 2.22 -31.78
C LEU A 213 14.57 2.92 -32.50
N GLY A 214 14.42 3.12 -33.80
CA GLY A 214 15.37 3.84 -34.65
C GLY A 214 15.09 5.34 -34.68
N SER A 215 16.14 6.13 -34.86
CA SER A 215 16.05 7.60 -34.99
C SER A 215 15.33 8.08 -36.26
N ASP A 216 15.08 7.17 -37.19
CA ASP A 216 14.35 7.39 -38.43
C ASP A 216 12.86 7.02 -38.32
N GLY A 217 12.37 6.75 -37.11
CA GLY A 217 10.99 6.34 -36.87
C GLY A 217 10.71 4.87 -37.16
N ARG A 218 11.72 4.06 -37.51
CA ARG A 218 11.55 2.61 -37.68
C ARG A 218 11.60 1.90 -36.33
N ALA A 219 10.79 0.85 -36.20
CA ALA A 219 10.78 -0.02 -35.04
C ALA A 219 11.01 -1.48 -35.44
N THR A 220 11.72 -2.24 -34.62
CA THR A 220 11.81 -3.70 -34.75
C THR A 220 11.49 -4.36 -33.43
N ALA A 221 10.58 -5.32 -33.45
CA ALA A 221 10.07 -6.03 -32.30
C ALA A 221 10.50 -7.50 -32.35
N ARG A 222 10.81 -8.06 -31.18
CA ARG A 222 11.05 -9.50 -31.00
C ARG A 222 10.33 -9.98 -29.75
N ARG A 223 9.40 -10.91 -29.92
CA ARG A 223 8.54 -11.42 -28.84
C ARG A 223 7.86 -10.30 -28.04
N LEU A 224 7.51 -9.22 -28.72
CA LEU A 224 6.89 -8.06 -28.08
C LEU A 224 5.38 -8.32 -27.95
N PRO A 225 4.80 -8.20 -26.75
CA PRO A 225 3.35 -8.17 -26.58
C PRO A 225 2.73 -6.99 -27.34
N THR A 226 1.69 -7.24 -28.12
CA THR A 226 0.93 -6.23 -28.86
C THR A 226 -0.57 -6.47 -28.76
N GLU A 227 -1.35 -5.43 -29.06
CA GLU A 227 -2.80 -5.47 -29.00
C GLU A 227 -3.35 -6.50 -30.00
N PRO A 228 -4.23 -7.43 -29.58
CA PRO A 228 -4.83 -8.41 -30.47
C PRO A 228 -5.69 -7.73 -31.55
N ALA A 229 -5.85 -8.40 -32.70
CA ALA A 229 -6.71 -7.91 -33.78
C ALA A 229 -8.20 -7.90 -33.39
N ASP A 230 -8.58 -8.75 -32.43
CA ASP A 230 -9.90 -8.77 -31.82
C ASP A 230 -9.79 -8.19 -30.40
N SER A 231 -10.53 -7.11 -30.14
CA SER A 231 -10.48 -6.36 -28.89
C SER A 231 -11.70 -6.62 -27.99
N ASP A 232 -12.56 -7.59 -28.35
CA ASP A 232 -13.68 -7.98 -27.50
C ASP A 232 -13.20 -8.86 -26.33
N TRP A 233 -12.83 -8.21 -25.23
CA TRP A 233 -12.43 -8.86 -23.98
C TRP A 233 -13.50 -9.77 -23.36
N ALA A 234 -14.76 -9.69 -23.81
CA ALA A 234 -15.84 -10.57 -23.35
C ALA A 234 -15.93 -11.89 -24.16
N ALA A 235 -15.11 -12.06 -25.20
CA ALA A 235 -15.08 -13.27 -26.02
C ALA A 235 -14.47 -14.46 -25.25
N PRO A 236 -15.00 -15.70 -25.42
CA PRO A 236 -14.54 -16.88 -24.70
C PRO A 236 -13.12 -17.34 -25.10
N ASP A 237 -12.62 -16.88 -26.24
CA ASP A 237 -11.29 -17.12 -26.80
C ASP A 237 -10.40 -15.86 -26.78
N TYR A 238 -10.77 -14.87 -25.96
CA TYR A 238 -9.99 -13.65 -25.81
C TYR A 238 -8.58 -13.93 -25.29
N GLU A 239 -7.59 -13.37 -25.98
CA GLU A 239 -6.21 -13.29 -25.52
C GLU A 239 -5.92 -11.83 -25.16
N ASP A 240 -5.37 -11.57 -23.97
CA ASP A 240 -5.02 -10.21 -23.56
C ASP A 240 -4.07 -9.54 -24.58
N PHE A 241 -3.12 -10.30 -25.12
CA PHE A 241 -2.12 -9.81 -26.07
C PHE A 241 -1.66 -10.91 -27.02
N VAL A 242 -1.17 -10.51 -28.18
CA VAL A 242 -0.44 -11.38 -29.10
C VAL A 242 1.07 -11.11 -29.03
N VAL A 243 1.89 -12.10 -29.33
CA VAL A 243 3.36 -11.97 -29.27
C VAL A 243 3.91 -11.77 -30.68
N CYS A 244 4.35 -10.55 -30.97
CA CYS A 244 4.86 -10.16 -32.28
C CYS A 244 6.38 -10.33 -32.41
N ALA A 245 6.83 -10.72 -33.61
CA ALA A 245 8.20 -10.54 -34.07
C ALA A 245 8.18 -9.96 -35.48
N GLY A 246 8.61 -8.70 -35.63
CA GLY A 246 8.40 -7.97 -36.88
C GLY A 246 9.09 -6.61 -36.91
N SER A 247 8.86 -5.87 -38.00
CA SER A 247 9.34 -4.50 -38.17
C SER A 247 8.17 -3.59 -38.53
N GLY A 248 8.32 -2.30 -38.23
CA GLY A 248 7.27 -1.31 -38.43
C GLY A 248 7.78 0.10 -38.16
N THR A 249 6.89 0.97 -37.71
CA THR A 249 7.19 2.37 -37.36
C THR A 249 6.72 2.70 -35.96
N TRP A 250 7.29 3.76 -35.40
CA TRP A 250 6.88 4.32 -34.11
C TRP A 250 6.83 5.84 -34.21
N GLU A 251 5.95 6.43 -33.41
CA GLU A 251 5.88 7.88 -33.23
C GLU A 251 5.52 8.24 -31.79
N PRO A 252 5.93 9.42 -31.30
CA PRO A 252 5.43 9.96 -30.04
C PRO A 252 3.91 10.12 -30.11
N ASP A 253 3.23 9.73 -29.04
CA ASP A 253 1.79 9.92 -28.95
C ASP A 253 1.46 11.41 -28.75
N ALA A 254 0.94 12.03 -29.80
CA ALA A 254 0.71 13.47 -29.86
C ALA A 254 -0.64 13.91 -29.25
N ASP A 255 -1.59 12.99 -29.13
CA ASP A 255 -2.94 13.28 -28.63
C ASP A 255 -3.41 12.17 -27.68
N PRO A 256 -2.87 12.13 -26.44
CA PRO A 256 -3.38 11.22 -25.43
C PRO A 256 -4.88 11.52 -25.21
N PRO A 257 -5.78 10.52 -25.21
CA PRO A 257 -7.19 10.77 -24.87
C PRO A 257 -7.26 11.46 -23.50
N ASP A 258 -8.12 12.45 -23.29
CA ASP A 258 -8.17 13.50 -22.22
C ASP A 258 -7.55 13.25 -20.81
N ALA A 259 -7.32 12.01 -20.38
CA ALA A 259 -6.63 11.59 -19.15
C ALA A 259 -5.38 10.71 -19.37
N GLY A 260 -4.90 10.63 -20.61
CA GLY A 260 -3.91 9.69 -21.10
C GLY A 260 -2.50 10.19 -20.83
N ARG A 261 -1.63 9.26 -20.45
CA ARG A 261 -0.23 9.56 -20.19
C ARG A 261 0.56 9.66 -21.51
N PRO A 262 1.58 10.54 -21.61
CA PRO A 262 2.51 10.53 -22.73
C PRO A 262 3.10 9.14 -23.00
N GLY A 263 3.36 8.86 -24.27
CA GLY A 263 3.80 7.54 -24.71
C GLY A 263 4.29 7.55 -26.16
N ILE A 264 4.36 6.36 -26.73
CA ILE A 264 4.55 6.12 -28.16
C ILE A 264 3.41 5.26 -28.69
N VAL A 265 3.12 5.43 -29.97
CA VAL A 265 2.28 4.50 -30.74
C VAL A 265 3.19 3.67 -31.63
N LEU A 266 2.99 2.36 -31.60
CA LEU A 266 3.76 1.40 -32.38
C LEU A 266 2.88 0.78 -33.46
N HIS A 267 3.30 0.95 -34.71
CA HIS A 267 2.65 0.41 -35.90
C HIS A 267 3.50 -0.74 -36.44
N LEU A 268 3.16 -1.99 -36.11
CA LEU A 268 3.86 -3.17 -36.62
C LEU A 268 3.10 -3.77 -37.82
N GLY A 269 3.70 -4.78 -38.46
CA GLY A 269 3.07 -5.50 -39.57
C GLY A 269 1.69 -6.06 -39.19
N THR A 270 0.86 -6.34 -40.20
CA THR A 270 -0.52 -6.82 -40.01
C THR A 270 -0.62 -8.19 -39.31
N ASP A 271 0.49 -8.93 -39.23
CA ASP A 271 0.64 -10.17 -38.48
C ASP A 271 0.89 -9.95 -36.97
N CYS A 272 1.02 -8.69 -36.54
CA CYS A 272 1.32 -8.29 -35.17
C CYS A 272 0.14 -7.62 -34.45
N GLY A 273 -1.08 -7.77 -34.96
CA GLY A 273 -2.28 -7.23 -34.34
C GLY A 273 -2.52 -5.74 -34.66
N LEU A 274 -3.13 -5.03 -33.72
CA LEU A 274 -3.43 -3.60 -33.85
C LEU A 274 -2.25 -2.73 -33.40
N ASP A 275 -2.33 -1.44 -33.75
CA ASP A 275 -1.41 -0.44 -33.25
C ASP A 275 -1.42 -0.42 -31.73
N THR A 276 -0.23 -0.55 -31.13
CA THR A 276 -0.10 -0.70 -29.68
C THR A 276 0.49 0.56 -29.07
N ARG A 277 -0.20 1.12 -28.08
CA ARG A 277 0.25 2.28 -27.33
C ARG A 277 1.08 1.86 -26.13
N TRP A 278 2.31 2.36 -26.04
CA TRP A 278 3.18 2.17 -24.89
C TRP A 278 3.36 3.50 -24.16
N SER A 279 2.93 3.57 -22.90
CA SER A 279 2.99 4.78 -22.08
C SER A 279 4.28 4.87 -21.28
N PHE A 280 4.71 6.07 -20.92
CA PHE A 280 5.95 6.29 -20.15
C PHE A 280 5.77 5.96 -18.66
N SER A 281 6.75 5.34 -18.04
CA SER A 281 6.81 5.08 -16.59
C SER A 281 8.26 5.14 -16.09
N GLY A 282 8.46 4.91 -14.78
CA GLY A 282 9.78 4.92 -14.17
C GLY A 282 10.21 6.31 -13.75
N THR A 283 11.48 6.65 -13.95
CA THR A 283 12.03 7.96 -13.59
C THR A 283 12.88 8.51 -14.72
N GLU A 284 13.27 9.78 -14.65
CA GLU A 284 14.22 10.36 -15.62
C GLU A 284 15.54 9.58 -15.72
N ALA A 285 16.00 9.00 -14.61
CA ALA A 285 17.24 8.22 -14.56
C ALA A 285 17.07 6.75 -14.98
N ASP A 286 15.86 6.22 -14.87
CA ASP A 286 15.50 4.83 -15.20
C ASP A 286 14.13 4.82 -15.88
N PRO A 287 14.05 5.27 -17.15
CA PRO A 287 12.79 5.37 -17.85
C PRO A 287 12.32 3.99 -18.34
N LYS A 288 11.00 3.81 -18.36
CA LYS A 288 10.34 2.56 -18.72
C LYS A 288 9.18 2.84 -19.67
N LEU A 289 8.86 1.87 -20.50
CA LEU A 289 7.62 1.82 -21.29
C LEU A 289 6.69 0.79 -20.68
N PHE A 290 5.40 1.07 -20.62
CA PHE A 290 4.43 0.07 -20.17
C PHE A 290 3.16 0.09 -21.02
N VAL A 291 2.43 -1.00 -20.96
CA VAL A 291 1.10 -1.15 -21.54
C VAL A 291 0.28 -2.10 -20.66
N LEU A 292 -1.01 -1.78 -20.49
CA LEU A 292 -1.97 -2.65 -19.82
C LEU A 292 -2.87 -3.26 -20.90
N PHE A 293 -2.76 -4.56 -21.09
CA PHE A 293 -3.56 -5.31 -22.06
C PHE A 293 -4.83 -5.86 -21.40
N GLY A 294 -5.92 -6.00 -22.16
CA GLY A 294 -7.15 -6.60 -21.64
C GLY A 294 -8.08 -5.63 -20.92
N ASP A 295 -8.86 -6.21 -20.01
CA ASP A 295 -9.79 -5.48 -19.14
C ASP A 295 -9.04 -4.41 -18.32
N PRO A 296 -9.42 -3.13 -18.36
CA PRO A 296 -8.82 -2.09 -17.52
C PRO A 296 -8.80 -2.42 -16.01
N ASP A 297 -9.74 -3.25 -15.53
CA ASP A 297 -9.84 -3.63 -14.12
C ASP A 297 -9.02 -4.88 -13.74
N ALA A 298 -8.61 -5.69 -14.72
CA ALA A 298 -7.96 -6.99 -14.50
C ALA A 298 -6.83 -7.31 -15.51
N GLY A 299 -6.36 -6.29 -16.22
CA GLY A 299 -5.50 -6.43 -17.38
C GLY A 299 -4.10 -6.94 -17.07
N THR A 300 -3.44 -7.46 -18.11
CA THR A 300 -2.07 -7.93 -18.04
C THR A 300 -1.10 -6.77 -18.30
N LEU A 301 -0.45 -6.29 -17.23
CA LEU A 301 0.59 -5.27 -17.31
C LEU A 301 1.87 -5.84 -17.94
N ARG A 302 2.40 -5.12 -18.93
CA ARG A 302 3.72 -5.37 -19.53
C ARG A 302 4.58 -4.14 -19.44
N THR A 303 5.86 -4.33 -19.12
CA THR A 303 6.84 -3.25 -18.97
C THR A 303 8.09 -3.56 -19.78
N LEU A 304 8.70 -2.54 -20.36
CA LEU A 304 10.00 -2.58 -21.00
C LEU A 304 10.93 -1.59 -20.30
N ASP A 305 12.10 -2.07 -19.91
CA ASP A 305 13.20 -1.27 -19.38
C ASP A 305 14.11 -0.83 -20.51
N ARG A 306 14.65 0.39 -20.42
CA ARG A 306 15.68 0.83 -21.36
C ARG A 306 16.95 0.00 -21.13
N ALA A 307 17.47 -0.62 -22.20
CA ALA A 307 18.77 -1.25 -22.12
C ALA A 307 19.84 -0.16 -21.95
N GLY A 308 20.66 -0.25 -20.90
CA GLY A 308 21.88 0.56 -20.80
C GLY A 308 22.78 0.30 -22.00
N ASP A 309 23.38 1.36 -22.54
CA ASP A 309 24.41 1.30 -23.57
C ASP A 309 25.68 0.59 -23.07
#